data_AF-A0A7W1I7U9-F1
#
_entry.id   AF-A0A7W1I7U9-F1
#
_cell.length_a   1.000
_cell.length_b   1.000
_cell.length_c   1.000
_cell.angle_alpha   90.00
_cell.angle_beta   90.00
_cell.angle_gamma   90.00
#
_symmetry.space_group_name_H-M   'P 1'
#
loop_
_entity.id
_entity.type
_entity.pdbx_description
1 polymer ?
#
loop_
_entity_poly.entity_id
_entity_poly.type
_entity_poly.pdbx_seq_one_letter_code
_entity_poly.pdbx_strand_id
1 'polypeptide(L)' 'MFFPVGSTGPALNQIDAAKAVCRGCDVQSECLEFALATNQEAGVWGGTSEDERRRLRKQWLAARRRRLQGATAAAS' A
#
# COMPACT_ATOMS: atom_id res chain seq x y z
N MET A 1 -17.16 0.24 -2.21
CA MET A 1 -16.30 -0.76 -2.86
C MET A 1 -14.84 -0.64 -2.39
N PHE A 2 -14.15 0.47 -2.63
CA PHE A 2 -12.76 0.66 -2.17
C PHE A 2 -12.60 0.90 -0.66
N PHE A 3 -13.69 1.22 0.04
CA PHE A 3 -13.72 1.41 1.49
C PHE A 3 -14.73 0.43 2.10
N PRO A 4 -14.37 -0.86 2.22
CA PRO A 4 -15.22 -1.87 2.86
C PRO A 4 -15.32 -1.58 4.36
N VAL A 5 -16.49 -1.88 4.94
CA VAL A 5 -16.68 -1.80 6.40
C VAL A 5 -16.25 -3.13 7.01
N GLY A 6 -15.17 -3.10 7.78
CA GLY A 6 -14.57 -4.29 8.38
C GLY A 6 -13.65 -5.05 7.43
N SER A 7 -13.05 -6.14 7.94
CA SER A 7 -12.08 -6.98 7.22
C SER A 7 -12.48 -8.45 7.17
N THR A 8 -13.71 -8.78 7.55
CA THR A 8 -14.22 -10.16 7.65
C THR A 8 -15.57 -10.30 6.95
N GLY A 9 -15.95 -11.56 6.68
CA GLY A 9 -17.26 -11.87 6.09
C GLY A 9 -17.48 -11.17 4.75
N PRO A 10 -18.62 -10.47 4.55
CA PRO A 10 -18.94 -9.80 3.28
C PRO A 10 -17.90 -8.75 2.83
N ALA A 11 -17.11 -8.22 3.76
CA ALA A 11 -16.04 -7.27 3.42
C ALA A 11 -14.97 -7.90 2.52
N LEU A 12 -14.71 -9.20 2.65
CA LEU A 12 -13.72 -9.92 1.84
C LEU A 12 -14.06 -9.83 0.35
N ASN A 13 -15.34 -10.05 -0.01
CA ASN A 13 -15.79 -9.93 -1.39
C ASN A 13 -15.63 -8.51 -1.93
N GLN A 14 -15.86 -7.48 -1.10
CA GLN A 14 -15.67 -6.09 -1.50
C GLN A 14 -14.19 -5.75 -1.71
N ILE A 15 -13.31 -6.29 -0.85
CA ILE A 15 -11.85 -6.16 -0.97
C ILE A 15 -11.38 -6.81 -2.28
N ASP A 16 -11.80 -8.04 -2.55
CA ASP A 16 -11.41 -8.78 -3.75
C ASP A 16 -11.90 -8.10 -5.03
N ALA A 17 -13.12 -7.56 -5.00
CA ALA A 17 -13.67 -6.83 -6.12
C ALA A 17 -12.91 -5.50 -6.35
N ALA A 18 -12.54 -4.77 -5.28
CA ALA A 18 -11.72 -3.56 -5.40
C ALA A 18 -10.31 -3.87 -5.95
N LYS A 19 -9.68 -4.96 -5.47
CA LYS A 19 -8.40 -5.44 -6.00
C LYS A 19 -8.49 -5.85 -7.47
N ALA A 20 -9.62 -6.41 -7.90
CA ALA A 20 -9.84 -6.74 -9.31
C ALA A 20 -9.78 -5.51 -10.22
N VAL A 21 -10.36 -4.39 -9.78
CA VAL A 21 -10.23 -3.11 -10.50
C VAL A 21 -8.77 -2.65 -10.53
N CYS A 22 -8.04 -2.76 -9.42
CA CYS A 22 -6.63 -2.35 -9.37
C CYS A 22 -5.75 -3.13 -10.36
N ARG A 23 -6.04 -4.40 -10.68
CA ARG A 23 -5.19 -5.23 -11.57
C ARG A 23 -5.07 -4.69 -12.99
N GLY A 24 -6.05 -3.93 -13.47
CA GLY A 24 -6.03 -3.29 -14.80
C GLY A 24 -5.72 -1.80 -14.75
N CYS A 25 -5.25 -1.27 -13.63
CA CYS A 25 -5.00 0.15 -13.45
C CYS A 25 -3.54 0.50 -13.79
N ASP A 26 -3.34 1.36 -14.79
CA ASP A 26 -2.00 1.77 -15.27
C ASP A 26 -1.18 2.50 -14.19
N VAL A 27 -1.84 3.10 -13.20
CA VAL A 27 -1.20 3.87 -12.11
C VAL A 27 -1.21 3.11 -10.77
N GLN A 28 -1.30 1.78 -10.80
CA GLN A 28 -1.36 0.95 -9.59
C GLN A 28 -0.14 1.20 -8.67
N SER A 29 1.05 1.29 -9.25
CA SER A 29 2.30 1.47 -8.52
C SER A 29 2.38 2.84 -7.84
N GLU A 30 2.04 3.91 -8.55
CA GLU A 30 2.00 5.28 -8.08
C GLU A 30 0.94 5.45 -6.99
N CYS A 31 -0.22 4.81 -7.17
CA CYS A 31 -1.27 4.77 -6.16
C CYS A 31 -0.81 4.09 -4.87
N LEU A 32 -0.10 2.96 -4.98
CA LEU A 32 0.48 2.28 -3.82
C LEU A 32 1.54 3.15 -3.13
N GLU A 33 2.45 3.75 -3.91
CA GLU A 33 3.50 4.62 -3.37
C GLU A 33 2.90 5.82 -2.63
N PHE A 34 1.91 6.49 -3.21
CA PHE A 34 1.19 7.58 -2.56
C PHE A 34 0.59 7.12 -1.23
N ALA A 35 -0.15 6.01 -1.24
CA ALA A 35 -0.79 5.48 -0.04
C ALA A 35 0.21 5.12 1.06
N LEU A 36 1.38 4.58 0.68
CA LEU A 36 2.47 4.27 1.60
C LEU A 36 3.14 5.55 2.15
N ALA A 37 3.36 6.55 1.31
CA ALA A 37 4.03 7.79 1.67
C ALA A 37 3.18 8.65 2.61
N THR A 38 1.88 8.77 2.33
CA THR A 38 0.96 9.61 3.12
C THR A 38 0.25 8.87 4.24
N ASN A 39 0.59 7.59 4.48
CA ASN A 39 -0.05 6.75 5.50
C ASN A 39 -1.58 6.70 5.36
N GLN A 40 -2.10 6.42 4.15
CA GLN A 40 -3.54 6.21 3.98
C GLN A 40 -3.97 4.98 4.78
N GLU A 41 -4.80 5.18 5.81
CA GLU A 41 -5.12 4.12 6.78
C GLU A 41 -6.28 3.25 6.31
N ALA A 42 -7.32 3.84 5.71
CA ALA A 42 -8.51 3.11 5.31
C ALA A 42 -8.52 2.72 3.83
N GLY A 43 -9.21 1.61 3.53
CA GLY A 43 -9.56 1.21 2.18
C GLY A 43 -8.48 0.44 1.40
N VAL A 44 -8.81 0.13 0.14
CA VAL A 44 -7.97 -0.56 -0.83
C VAL A 44 -7.24 0.45 -1.71
N TRP A 45 -5.92 0.40 -1.71
CA TRP A 45 -5.06 1.30 -2.47
C TRP A 45 -3.99 0.51 -3.21
N GLY A 46 -3.77 0.80 -4.49
CA GLY A 46 -2.73 0.15 -5.30
C GLY A 46 -2.77 -1.39 -5.24
N GLY A 47 -3.97 -1.98 -5.21
CA GLY A 47 -4.15 -3.43 -5.13
C GLY A 47 -3.96 -4.05 -3.74
N THR A 48 -3.85 -3.25 -2.68
CA THR A 48 -3.60 -3.73 -1.31
C THR A 48 -4.73 -3.35 -0.36
N SER A 49 -5.16 -4.29 0.48
CA SER A 49 -6.05 -4.00 1.61
C SER A 49 -5.34 -3.17 2.67
N GLU A 50 -6.08 -2.64 3.65
CA GLU A 50 -5.50 -1.94 4.80
C GLU A 50 -4.43 -2.78 5.51
N ASP A 51 -4.75 -4.03 5.85
CA ASP A 51 -3.84 -4.91 6.60
C ASP A 51 -2.58 -5.27 5.80
N GLU A 52 -2.73 -5.50 4.51
CA GLU A 52 -1.59 -5.75 3.60
C GLU A 52 -0.70 -4.52 3.51
N ARG A 53 -1.31 -3.34 3.30
CA ARG A 53 -0.60 -2.07 3.20
C ARG A 53 0.13 -1.71 4.49
N ARG A 54 -0.46 -2.00 5.65
CA ARG A 54 0.18 -1.80 6.96
C ARG A 54 1.48 -2.62 7.08
N ARG A 55 1.51 -3.84 6.55
CA ARG A 55 2.71 -4.69 6.51
C ARG A 55 3.73 -4.15 5.50
N LEU A 56 3.28 -3.81 4.30
CA LEU A 56 4.12 -3.25 3.25
C LEU A 56 4.76 -1.93 3.67
N ARG A 57 4.04 -1.07 4.39
CA ARG A 57 4.55 0.21 4.87
C ARG A 57 5.74 0.07 5.81
N LYS A 58 5.72 -0.92 6.71
CA LYS A 58 6.86 -1.22 7.58
C LYS A 58 8.10 -1.57 6.77
N GLN A 59 7.94 -2.42 5.74
CA GLN A 59 9.02 -2.83 4.84
C GLN A 59 9.53 -1.65 3.99
N TRP A 60 8.62 -0.84 3.46
CA TRP A 60 8.91 0.35 2.66
C TRP A 60 9.71 1.39 3.46
N LEU A 61 9.31 1.68 4.70
CA LEU A 61 10.04 2.57 5.60
C LEU A 61 11.45 2.06 5.92
N ALA A 62 11.58 0.76 6.21
CA ALA A 62 12.88 0.14 6.47
C ALA A 62 13.80 0.21 5.23
N ALA A 63 13.26 -0.07 4.04
CA ALA A 63 13.99 0.07 2.79
C ALA A 63 14.42 1.51 2.54
N ARG A 64 13.53 2.48 2.75
CA ARG A 64 13.83 3.91 2.60
C ARG A 64 14.92 4.36 3.56
N ARG A 65 14.88 3.94 4.83
CA ARG A 65 15.94 4.23 5.81
C ARG A 65 17.30 3.69 5.36
N ARG A 66 17.35 2.44 4.89
CA ARG A 66 18.59 1.83 4.37
C ARG A 66 19.15 2.60 3.17
N ARG A 67 18.29 3.04 2.24
CA ARG A 67 18.71 3.85 1.09
C ARG A 67 19.31 5.19 1.53
N LEU A 68 18.66 5.87 2.49
CA LEU A 68 19.17 7.15 3.02
C LEU A 68 20.54 6.96 3.69
N GLN A 69 20.71 5.89 4.48
CA GLN A 69 21.99 5.56 5.12
C GLN A 69 23.12 5.26 4.10
N GLY A 70 22.80 4.51 3.04
CA GLY A 70 23.76 4.24 1.96
C GLY A 70 24.15 5.51 1.21
N ALA A 71 23.19 6.39 0.92
CA ALA A 71 23.45 7.67 0.26
C ALA A 71 24.32 8.59 1.11
N THR A 72 24.09 8.66 2.43
CA THR A 72 24.94 9.45 3.33
C THR A 72 26.37 8.91 3.41
N ALA A 73 26.54 7.59 3.41
CA ALA A 73 27.86 6.95 3.47
C ALA A 73 28.65 7.10 2.17
N ALA A 74 27.99 7.12 1.01
CA ALA A 74 28.63 7.33 -0.29
C ALA A 74 29.03 8.80 -0.55
N ALA A 75 28.45 9.74 0.21
CA ALA A 75 28.74 11.16 0.14
C ALA A 75 29.86 11.62 1.10
N SER A 76 30.45 10.69 1.88
CA SER A 76 31.57 10.91 2.79
C SER A 76 32.84 10.29 2.23
#